data_AF-A0A7W3XT54-F1
#
_entry.id   AF-A0A7W3XT54-F1
#
_cell.length_a   1.000
_cell.length_b   1.000
_cell.length_c   1.000
_cell.angle_alpha   90.00
_cell.angle_beta   90.00
_cell.angle_gamma   90.00
#
_symmetry.space_group_name_H-M   'P 1'
#
loop_
_entity.id
_entity.type
_entity.pdbx_description
1 polymer ?
#
loop_
_entity_poly.entity_id
_entity_poly.type
_entity_poly.pdbx_seq_one_letter_code
_entity_poly.pdbx_strand_id
1 'polypeptide(L)'
;MYTLQKGFLDRNKLAGGNLIRLMRNARANGFEVTMLYVGVGDYRLNIERVAARVRNGGHDIPTEDIIRRHTTSIRNLLSHIDLIDYLVVIDNSSISGEIILRAERGVCSILVDSVPSWIQSIWEKLNDPSNKEMKTTMFD
;
A
#
# COMPACT_ATOMS: atom_id res chain seq x y z
N MET A 1 -18.34 17.91 23.33
CA MET A 1 -18.48 16.45 23.47
C MET A 1 -17.39 15.82 22.59
N TYR A 2 -16.27 15.39 23.17
CA TYR A 2 -15.17 14.81 22.40
C TYR A 2 -15.44 13.33 22.17
N THR A 3 -15.80 12.96 20.94
CA THR A 3 -15.92 11.54 20.57
C THR A 3 -14.50 10.99 20.39
N LEU A 4 -14.07 10.10 21.30
CA LEU A 4 -12.87 9.29 21.10
C LEU A 4 -13.11 8.36 19.90
N GLN A 5 -12.54 8.70 18.75
CA GLN A 5 -12.55 7.81 17.58
C GLN A 5 -11.60 6.64 17.87
N LYS A 6 -12.15 5.42 18.03
CA LYS A 6 -11.34 4.20 18.19
C LYS A 6 -10.56 3.92 16.90
N GLY A 7 -9.24 4.04 16.92
CA GLY A 7 -8.38 3.56 15.84
C GLY A 7 -8.09 2.07 15.96
N PHE A 8 -7.92 1.37 14.83
CA PHE A 8 -7.44 -0.01 14.77
C PHE A 8 -6.31 -0.12 13.74
N LEU A 9 -5.29 -0.93 14.04
CA LEU A 9 -4.18 -1.23 13.12
C LEU A 9 -4.24 -2.70 12.72
N ASP A 10 -4.40 -2.95 11.43
CA ASP A 10 -4.27 -4.30 10.87
C ASP A 10 -2.93 -4.44 10.10
N ARG A 11 -2.24 -5.55 10.32
CA ARG A 11 -0.99 -5.88 9.63
C ARG A 11 -1.20 -7.08 8.72
N ASN A 12 -1.78 -6.83 7.56
CA ASN A 12 -2.07 -7.84 6.55
C ASN A 12 -1.37 -7.53 5.23
N LYS A 13 -1.04 -8.59 4.46
CA LYS A 13 -0.55 -8.42 3.09
C LYS A 13 -1.72 -8.00 2.21
N LEU A 14 -1.54 -6.96 1.39
CA LEU A 14 -2.52 -6.53 0.38
C LEU A 14 -2.64 -7.52 -0.80
N ALA A 15 -2.40 -8.81 -0.58
CA ALA A 15 -2.55 -9.88 -1.56
C ALA A 15 -3.79 -10.75 -1.29
N GLY A 16 -4.51 -10.54 -0.19
CA GLY A 16 -5.75 -11.25 0.17
C GLY A 16 -6.95 -10.31 0.22
N GLY A 17 -8.14 -10.81 -0.14
CA GLY A 17 -9.38 -10.01 -0.22
C GLY A 17 -9.91 -9.47 1.12
N ASN A 18 -9.45 -10.03 2.26
CA ASN A 18 -9.91 -9.63 3.59
C ASN A 18 -9.62 -8.16 3.92
N LEU A 19 -8.45 -7.64 3.50
CA LEU A 19 -8.06 -6.26 3.78
C LEU A 19 -8.93 -5.27 3.00
N ILE A 20 -9.31 -5.60 1.76
CA ILE A 20 -10.22 -4.77 0.95
C ILE A 20 -11.60 -4.71 1.61
N ARG A 21 -12.14 -5.84 2.07
CA ARG A 21 -13.41 -5.89 2.80
C ARG A 21 -13.34 -5.06 4.09
N LEU A 22 -12.23 -5.14 4.83
CA LEU A 22 -12.00 -4.34 6.02
C LEU A 22 -12.03 -2.84 5.71
N MET A 23 -11.33 -2.38 4.68
CA MET A 23 -11.33 -0.97 4.27
C MET A 23 -12.74 -0.48 3.89
N ARG A 24 -13.49 -1.28 3.12
CA ARG A 24 -14.88 -0.94 2.77
C ARG A 24 -15.76 -0.82 4.01
N ASN A 25 -15.65 -1.77 4.93
CA ASN A 25 -16.42 -1.74 6.18
C ASN A 25 -16.03 -0.56 7.06
N ALA A 26 -14.74 -0.23 7.16
CA ALA A 26 -14.24 0.92 7.91
C ALA A 26 -14.86 2.21 7.38
N ARG A 27 -14.80 2.45 6.06
CA ARG A 27 -15.42 3.64 5.45
C ARG A 27 -16.93 3.69 5.64
N ALA A 28 -17.62 2.56 5.47
CA ALA A 28 -19.07 2.48 5.70
C ALA A 28 -19.48 2.81 7.15
N ASN A 29 -18.56 2.68 8.10
CA ASN A 29 -18.76 3.03 9.52
C ASN A 29 -18.16 4.40 9.89
N GLY A 30 -17.80 5.24 8.91
CA GLY A 30 -17.28 6.59 9.15
C GLY A 30 -15.84 6.66 9.63
N PHE A 31 -15.05 5.60 9.45
CA PHE A 31 -13.61 5.64 9.72
C PHE A 31 -12.84 6.11 8.49
N GLU A 32 -11.77 6.87 8.74
CA GLU A 32 -10.73 7.15 7.75
C GLU A 32 -9.79 5.95 7.62
N VAL A 33 -9.32 5.69 6.41
CA VAL A 33 -8.40 4.60 6.10
C VAL A 33 -7.00 5.16 5.82
N THR A 34 -6.08 4.84 6.73
CA THR A 34 -4.65 5.09 6.54
C THR A 34 -3.94 3.81 6.12
N MET A 35 -3.25 3.83 4.98
CA MET A 35 -2.45 2.72 4.48
C MET A 35 -0.95 3.06 4.49
N LEU A 36 -0.18 2.21 5.16
CA LEU A 36 1.27 2.14 5.00
C LEU A 36 1.58 1.01 4.02
N TYR A 37 1.87 1.34 2.77
CA TYR A 37 2.22 0.37 1.74
C TYR A 37 3.74 0.21 1.65
N VAL A 38 4.24 -0.97 1.99
CA VAL A 38 5.67 -1.31 1.91
C VAL A 38 5.91 -2.20 0.70
N GLY A 39 6.62 -1.68 -0.30
CA GLY A 39 6.94 -2.36 -1.54
C GLY A 39 8.44 -2.66 -1.68
N VAL A 40 8.78 -3.41 -2.73
CA VAL A 40 10.15 -3.63 -3.19
C VAL A 40 10.17 -3.58 -4.71
N GLY A 41 11.19 -2.95 -5.28
CA GLY A 41 11.30 -2.77 -6.73
C GLY A 41 11.47 -4.08 -7.49
N ASP A 42 12.19 -5.04 -6.91
CA ASP A 42 12.37 -6.39 -7.48
C ASP A 42 11.99 -7.46 -6.44
N TYR A 43 11.09 -8.38 -6.82
CA TYR A 43 10.70 -9.51 -5.99
C TYR A 43 11.88 -10.44 -5.69
N ARG A 44 12.93 -10.46 -6.52
CA ARG A 44 14.14 -11.28 -6.29
C ARG A 44 14.79 -10.97 -4.95
N LEU A 45 14.76 -9.71 -4.52
CA LEU A 45 15.28 -9.33 -3.20
C LEU A 45 14.51 -10.03 -2.06
N ASN A 46 13.19 -10.22 -2.21
CA ASN A 46 12.41 -10.97 -1.24
C ASN A 46 12.73 -12.48 -1.29
N ILE A 47 13.00 -13.04 -2.46
CA ILE A 47 13.45 -14.44 -2.59
C ILE A 47 14.78 -14.62 -1.86
N GLU A 48 15.75 -13.73 -2.08
CA GLU A 48 17.05 -13.75 -1.42
C GLU A 48 16.92 -13.61 0.10
N ARG A 49 16.07 -12.69 0.58
CA ARG A 49 15.79 -12.51 2.00
C ARG A 49 15.14 -13.75 2.63
N VAL A 50 14.23 -14.41 1.91
CA VAL A 50 13.63 -15.68 2.35
C VAL A 50 14.67 -16.79 2.40
N ALA A 51 15.50 -16.94 1.37
CA ALA A 51 16.58 -17.92 1.36
C ALA A 51 17.58 -17.68 2.52
N ALA A 52 17.93 -16.43 2.79
CA ALA A 52 18.82 -16.06 3.89
C ALA A 52 18.23 -16.42 5.26
N ARG A 53 16.95 -16.10 5.52
CA ARG A 53 16.34 -16.49 6.80
C ARG A 53 16.17 -18.00 6.95
N VAL A 54 15.90 -18.74 5.85
CA VAL A 54 15.78 -20.20 5.89
C VAL A 54 17.12 -20.83 6.28
N ARG A 55 18.24 -20.35 5.71
CA ARG A 55 19.58 -20.76 6.14
C ARG A 55 19.83 -20.51 7.63
N ASN A 56 19.18 -19.49 8.20
CA ASN A 56 19.27 -19.14 9.62
C ASN A 56 18.16 -19.78 10.48
N GLY A 57 17.49 -20.84 9.99
CA GLY A 57 16.46 -21.60 10.75
C GLY A 57 15.05 -21.00 10.73
N GLY A 58 14.80 -20.00 9.87
CA GLY A 58 13.48 -19.39 9.69
C GLY A 58 12.53 -20.19 8.79
N HIS A 59 11.26 -19.76 8.73
CA HIS A 59 10.24 -20.37 7.89
C HIS A 59 10.48 -20.10 6.39
N ASP A 60 10.26 -21.09 5.53
CA ASP A 60 10.32 -20.93 4.08
C ASP A 60 9.00 -20.34 3.53
N ILE A 61 9.07 -19.64 2.39
CA ILE A 61 7.89 -19.26 1.60
C ILE A 61 8.19 -19.66 0.16
N PRO A 62 7.30 -20.43 -0.50
CA PRO A 62 7.49 -20.81 -1.89
C PRO A 62 7.69 -19.59 -2.80
N THR A 63 8.63 -19.68 -3.73
CA THR A 63 9.00 -18.59 -4.65
C THR A 63 7.80 -18.09 -5.46
N GLU A 64 6.96 -19.00 -5.92
CA GLU A 64 5.74 -18.69 -6.68
C GLU A 64 4.80 -17.81 -5.86
N ASP A 65 4.76 -18.04 -4.55
CA ASP A 65 3.94 -17.31 -3.60
C ASP A 65 4.51 -15.91 -3.34
N ILE A 66 5.84 -15.74 -3.39
CA ILE A 66 6.52 -14.43 -3.33
C ILE A 66 6.18 -13.61 -4.58
N ILE A 67 6.38 -14.19 -5.76
CA ILE A 67 6.12 -13.55 -7.06
C ILE A 67 4.65 -13.14 -7.15
N ARG A 68 3.74 -14.09 -6.90
CA ARG A 68 2.29 -13.85 -6.94
C ARG A 68 1.88 -12.73 -6.00
N ARG A 69 2.42 -12.69 -4.77
CA ARG A 69 2.11 -11.64 -3.79
C ARG A 69 2.66 -10.28 -4.21
N HIS A 70 3.85 -10.20 -4.78
CA HIS A 70 4.44 -8.96 -5.29
C HIS A 70 3.54 -8.32 -6.36
N THR A 71 3.12 -9.10 -7.36
CA THR A 71 2.23 -8.58 -8.42
C THR A 71 0.82 -8.29 -7.90
N THR A 72 0.29 -9.14 -7.02
CA THR A 72 -1.09 -8.97 -6.52
C THR A 72 -1.22 -7.79 -5.57
N SER A 73 -0.19 -7.50 -4.75
CA SER A 73 -0.25 -6.38 -3.82
C SER A 73 -0.32 -5.03 -4.52
N ILE A 74 0.51 -4.81 -5.55
CA ILE A 74 0.50 -3.54 -6.29
C ILE A 74 -0.79 -3.38 -7.09
N ARG A 75 -1.27 -4.45 -7.74
CA ARG A 75 -2.56 -4.44 -8.44
C ARG A 75 -3.71 -4.10 -7.50
N ASN A 76 -3.75 -4.72 -6.32
CA ASN A 76 -4.80 -4.44 -5.35
C ASN A 76 -4.74 -3.01 -4.81
N LEU A 77 -3.53 -2.46 -4.60
CA LEU A 77 -3.36 -1.05 -4.25
C LEU A 77 -3.98 -0.16 -5.32
N LEU A 78 -3.58 -0.33 -6.59
CA LEU A 78 -4.06 0.50 -7.71
C LEU A 78 -5.57 0.40 -7.90
N SER A 79 -6.15 -0.80 -7.80
CA SER A 79 -7.59 -1.02 -7.97
C SER A 79 -8.46 -0.52 -6.81
N HIS A 80 -7.88 -0.26 -5.64
CA HIS A 80 -8.63 0.11 -4.43
C HIS A 80 -8.11 1.37 -3.76
N ILE A 81 -7.30 2.16 -4.47
CA ILE A 81 -6.67 3.36 -3.92
C ILE A 81 -7.70 4.38 -3.44
N ASP A 82 -8.90 4.39 -4.03
CA ASP A 82 -10.00 5.28 -3.66
C ASP A 82 -10.61 4.94 -2.30
N LEU A 83 -10.34 3.75 -1.76
CA LEU A 83 -10.73 3.37 -0.40
C LEU A 83 -9.76 3.91 0.66
N ILE A 84 -8.69 4.59 0.27
CA ILE A 84 -7.61 5.06 1.14
C ILE A 84 -7.68 6.58 1.23
N ASP A 85 -7.80 7.10 2.45
CA ASP A 85 -7.79 8.53 2.74
C ASP A 85 -6.34 9.04 2.86
N TYR A 86 -5.47 8.26 3.50
CA TYR A 86 -4.06 8.58 3.70
C TYR A 86 -3.18 7.43 3.24
N LEU A 87 -2.36 7.64 2.22
CA LEU A 87 -1.41 6.66 1.72
C LEU A 87 0.02 7.11 1.99
N VAL A 88 0.82 6.21 2.55
CA VAL A 88 2.27 6.35 2.63
C VAL A 88 2.89 5.17 1.89
N VAL A 89 3.75 5.44 0.91
CA VAL A 89 4.46 4.40 0.16
C VAL A 89 5.92 4.38 0.60
N ILE A 90 6.38 3.20 1.00
CA ILE A 90 7.72 2.94 1.50
C ILE A 90 8.40 1.96 0.53
N ASP A 91 9.57 2.33 0.03
CA ASP A 91 10.46 1.41 -0.67
C ASP A 91 11.36 0.69 0.32
N ASN A 92 11.27 -0.64 0.34
CA ASN A 92 12.06 -1.53 1.18
C ASN A 92 13.17 -2.26 0.41
N SER A 93 13.60 -1.67 -0.71
CA SER A 93 14.72 -2.17 -1.52
C SER A 93 16.08 -1.90 -0.86
N SER A 94 16.17 -0.87 -0.01
CA SER A 94 17.35 -0.58 0.82
C SER A 94 17.22 -1.19 2.23
N ILE A 95 18.27 -1.07 3.05
CA ILE A 95 18.31 -1.59 4.43
C ILE A 95 17.43 -0.77 5.37
N SER A 96 17.41 0.56 5.23
CA SER A 96 16.65 1.45 6.10
C SER A 96 15.17 1.53 5.71
N GLY A 97 14.84 1.17 4.47
CA GLY A 97 13.62 1.59 3.83
C GLY A 97 13.58 3.12 3.64
N GLU A 98 12.74 3.58 2.72
CA GLU A 98 12.60 5.01 2.44
C GLU A 98 11.15 5.35 2.10
N ILE A 99 10.62 6.43 2.67
CA ILE A 99 9.29 6.92 2.31
C ILE A 99 9.40 7.65 0.99
N ILE A 100 8.81 7.09 -0.07
CA ILE A 100 8.90 7.64 -1.41
C ILE A 100 7.83 8.70 -1.67
N LEU A 101 6.59 8.41 -1.28
CA LEU A 101 5.47 9.30 -1.52
C LEU A 101 4.44 9.28 -0.39
N ARG A 102 3.70 10.37 -0.30
CA ARG A 102 2.48 10.46 0.51
C ARG A 102 1.34 10.94 -0.35
N ALA A 103 0.15 10.43 -0.10
CA ALA A 103 -1.07 10.99 -0.65
C ALA A 103 -2.12 11.19 0.43
N GLU A 104 -2.72 12.36 0.45
CA GLU A 104 -3.78 12.74 1.37
C GLU A 104 -5.00 13.13 0.57
N ARG A 105 -6.05 12.32 0.68
CA ARG A 105 -7.34 12.47 0.00
C ARG A 105 -7.21 12.69 -1.52
N GLY A 106 -6.15 12.16 -2.14
CA GLY A 106 -5.89 12.25 -3.58
C GLY A 106 -4.90 13.35 -3.99
N VAL A 107 -4.43 14.17 -3.04
CA VAL A 107 -3.31 15.08 -3.26
C VAL A 107 -2.03 14.32 -2.96
N CYS A 108 -1.13 14.25 -3.94
CA CYS A 108 0.05 13.40 -3.90
C CYS A 108 1.35 14.24 -3.83
N SER A 109 2.33 13.79 -3.05
CA SER A 109 3.65 14.41 -2.90
C SER A 109 4.75 13.35 -2.92
N ILE A 110 5.75 13.54 -3.79
CA ILE A 110 7.02 12.79 -3.77
C ILE A 110 7.92 13.38 -2.68
N LEU A 111 8.62 12.52 -1.94
CA LEU A 111 9.49 12.89 -0.81
C LEU A 111 10.96 12.54 -1.03
N VAL A 112 11.33 12.07 -2.22
CA VAL A 112 12.70 11.69 -2.60
C VAL A 112 13.12 12.38 -3.89
N ASP A 113 14.42 12.60 -4.05
CA ASP A 113 14.98 13.22 -5.26
C ASP A 113 14.97 12.25 -6.45
N SER A 114 15.23 10.96 -6.19
CA SER A 114 15.25 9.91 -7.21
C SER A 114 14.10 8.94 -6.97
N VAL A 115 13.10 8.98 -7.84
CA VAL A 115 11.91 8.13 -7.72
C VAL A 115 12.18 6.75 -8.32
N PRO A 116 12.03 5.66 -7.56
CA PRO A 116 12.13 4.30 -8.09
C PRO A 116 11.08 4.05 -9.18
N SER A 117 11.47 3.38 -10.26
CA SER A 117 10.59 3.16 -11.42
C SER A 117 9.29 2.41 -11.08
N TRP A 118 9.32 1.50 -10.10
CA TRP A 118 8.15 0.73 -9.68
C TRP A 118 7.02 1.59 -9.08
N ILE A 119 7.33 2.83 -8.68
CA ILE A 119 6.39 3.81 -8.11
C ILE A 119 5.55 4.48 -9.19
N GLN A 120 6.01 4.47 -10.45
CA GLN A 120 5.39 5.19 -11.56
C GLN A 120 3.89 4.90 -11.68
N SER A 121 3.49 3.62 -11.65
CA SER A 121 2.07 3.24 -11.75
C SER A 121 1.20 3.79 -10.60
N ILE A 122 1.77 3.91 -9.40
CA ILE A 122 1.08 4.47 -8.24
C ILE A 122 0.94 5.99 -8.41
N TRP A 123 2.01 6.66 -8.83
CA TRP A 123 2.02 8.09 -9.11
C TRP A 123 1.02 8.47 -10.20
N GLU A 124 0.99 7.74 -11.31
CA GLU A 124 0.05 7.93 -12.41
C GLU A 124 -1.39 7.76 -11.94
N LYS A 125 -1.68 6.68 -11.20
CA LYS A 125 -3.02 6.44 -10.67
C LYS A 125 -3.46 7.54 -9.71
N LEU A 126 -2.58 8.07 -8.86
CA LEU A 126 -2.93 9.16 -7.93
C LEU A 126 -3.15 10.51 -8.62
N ASN A 127 -2.51 10.74 -9.77
CA ASN A 127 -2.65 11.99 -10.53
C ASN A 127 -3.69 11.92 -11.64
N ASP A 128 -4.34 10.77 -11.85
CA ASP A 128 -5.44 10.61 -12.80
C ASP A 128 -6.60 11.56 -12.42
N PRO A 129 -7.00 12.49 -13.32
CA PRO A 129 -8.10 13.42 -13.07
C PRO A 129 -9.43 12.75 -12.72
N SER A 130 -9.69 11.55 -13.24
CA SER A 130 -10.92 10.80 -12.98
C SER A 130 -11.07 10.37 -11.51
N ASN A 131 -9.95 10.19 -10.79
CA ASN A 131 -9.95 9.90 -9.35
C ASN A 131 -10.26 11.14 -8.49
N LYS A 132 -10.17 12.35 -9.04
CA LYS A 132 -10.50 13.61 -8.32
C LYS A 132 -11.99 13.92 -8.39
N GLU A 133 -12.65 13.65 -9.53
CA GLU A 133 -14.07 13.95 -9.74
C GLU A 133 -15.02 13.05 -8.94
N MET A 134 -14.69 11.76 -8.75
CA MET A 134 -15.51 10.83 -7.95
C MET A 134 -15.66 11.24 -6.47
N LYS A 135 -14.78 12.09 -5.94
CA LYS A 135 -14.82 12.52 -4.53
C LYS A 135 -15.69 13.77 -4.31
N THR A 136 -15.94 14.58 -5.33
CA THR A 136 -16.81 15.76 -5.20
C THR A 136 -18.29 15.36 -5.18
N THR A 137 -18.68 14.35 -5.97
CA THR A 137 -20.10 13.97 -6.16
C THR A 137 -20.69 13.09 -5.05
N MET A 138 -19.90 12.65 -4.04
CA MET A 138 -20.40 11.82 -2.93
C MET A 138 -20.62 12.59 -1.62
N PHE A 139 -20.43 13.91 -1.62
CA PHE A 139 -20.68 14.78 -0.46
C PHE A 139 -21.72 15.89 -0.71
N ASP A 140 -22.44 15.83 -1.83
CA ASP A 140 -23.63 16.62 -2.13
C ASP A 140 -24.89 15.75 -1.99
#